data_AF-A0AAN4ZDQ5-F1
#
_entry.id   AF-A0AAN4ZDQ5-F1
#
_cell.length_a   1.000
_cell.length_b   1.000
_cell.length_c   1.000
_cell.angle_alpha   90.00
_cell.angle_beta   90.00
_cell.angle_gamma   90.00
#
_symmetry.space_group_name_H-M   'P 1'
#
loop_
_entity.id
_entity.type
_entity.pdbx_description
1 polymer ?
#
loop_
_entity_poly.entity_id
_entity_poly.type
_entity_poly.pdbx_seq_one_letter_code
_entity_poly.pdbx_strand_id
1 'polypeptide(L)'
;SRMIVLLLAAPLLLSLVSAKSKCVDGMDNVLKMHDMFQGKKDIVFEDFILLTYDNLKRPSCAGKGKGKVVLPGYYKFASGKIRVKKEVPMVGATNLNFNLEKNSMFIGVVCKNGQSNNAFVGDDLCNVDLFSLASPAAFKQFQKEGVKDILELPGDWGEMKPMIRQDNPYVEYFKILQGEWKVSVALTMAGSSFAGVNIGDGWIDVSTEDA
;
A
#
# COMPACT_ATOMS: atom_id res chain seq x y z
N SER A 1 -29.62 -59.84 -37.29
CA SER A 1 -28.57 -59.72 -36.26
C SER A 1 -27.82 -58.41 -36.42
N ARG A 2 -27.49 -57.77 -35.30
CA ARG A 2 -27.20 -56.35 -35.13
C ARG A 2 -25.82 -55.93 -35.64
N MET A 3 -25.75 -54.77 -36.30
CA MET A 3 -24.53 -53.98 -36.55
C MET A 3 -23.94 -53.49 -35.21
N ILE A 4 -22.62 -53.57 -35.06
CA ILE A 4 -21.87 -52.79 -34.08
C ILE A 4 -20.74 -52.10 -34.85
N VAL A 5 -20.90 -50.79 -35.07
CA VAL A 5 -19.83 -49.89 -35.50
C VAL A 5 -19.21 -49.32 -34.22
N LEU A 6 -17.99 -49.73 -33.91
CA LEU A 6 -17.21 -49.13 -32.83
C LEU A 6 -16.62 -47.80 -33.32
N LEU A 7 -17.23 -46.69 -32.91
CA LEU A 7 -16.61 -45.36 -32.98
C LEU A 7 -15.59 -45.23 -31.85
N LEU A 8 -14.31 -45.20 -32.20
CA LEU A 8 -13.22 -44.79 -31.31
C LEU A 8 -13.33 -43.28 -31.06
N ALA A 9 -13.84 -42.89 -29.89
CA ALA A 9 -13.83 -41.51 -29.42
C ALA A 9 -12.43 -41.17 -28.87
N ALA A 10 -11.66 -40.35 -29.60
CA ALA A 10 -10.43 -39.77 -29.10
C ALA A 10 -10.75 -38.64 -28.10
N PRO A 11 -10.17 -38.62 -26.89
CA PRO A 11 -10.36 -37.52 -25.97
C PRO A 11 -9.55 -36.31 -26.45
N LEU A 12 -10.24 -35.29 -26.96
CA LEU A 12 -9.68 -33.94 -27.18
C LEU A 12 -9.29 -33.35 -25.83
N LEU A 13 -8.00 -33.42 -25.49
CA LEU A 13 -7.39 -32.67 -24.40
C LEU A 13 -7.42 -31.17 -24.76
N LEU A 14 -8.52 -30.50 -24.44
CA LEU A 14 -8.59 -29.04 -24.41
C LEU A 14 -7.68 -28.54 -23.30
N SER A 15 -6.45 -28.19 -23.66
CA SER A 15 -5.54 -27.46 -22.79
C SER A 15 -6.16 -26.09 -22.52
N LEU A 16 -6.79 -25.92 -21.37
CA LEU A 16 -7.17 -24.62 -20.85
C LEU A 16 -5.88 -23.87 -20.54
N VAL A 17 -5.33 -23.18 -21.55
CA VAL A 17 -4.33 -22.15 -21.33
C VAL A 17 -5.02 -21.09 -20.50
N SER A 18 -4.80 -21.14 -19.18
CA SER A 18 -5.26 -20.13 -18.26
C SER A 18 -4.52 -18.86 -18.64
N ALA A 19 -5.17 -18.03 -19.47
CA ALA A 19 -4.64 -16.75 -19.87
C ALA A 19 -4.58 -15.90 -18.60
N LYS A 20 -3.41 -15.85 -17.94
CA LYS A 20 -3.16 -14.84 -16.91
C LYS A 20 -3.44 -13.50 -17.59
N SER A 21 -4.53 -12.84 -17.19
CA SER A 21 -4.86 -11.52 -17.71
C SER A 21 -3.64 -10.65 -17.53
N LYS A 22 -3.12 -10.07 -18.61
CA LYS A 22 -1.99 -9.16 -18.54
C LYS A 22 -2.35 -8.02 -17.59
N CYS A 23 -1.47 -7.72 -16.65
CA CYS A 23 -1.60 -6.59 -15.75
C CYS A 23 -1.50 -5.30 -16.57
N VAL A 24 -2.59 -4.54 -16.69
CA VAL A 24 -2.60 -3.28 -17.44
C VAL A 24 -2.21 -2.12 -16.51
N ASP A 25 -1.18 -1.37 -16.89
CA ASP A 25 -0.69 -0.22 -16.12
C ASP A 25 -1.76 0.87 -16.01
N GLY A 26 -1.88 1.48 -14.82
CA GLY A 26 -2.88 2.47 -14.49
C GLY A 26 -4.30 1.92 -14.30
N MET A 27 -4.53 0.63 -14.58
CA MET A 27 -5.83 -0.02 -14.44
C MET A 27 -5.81 -1.12 -13.41
N ASP A 28 -4.89 -2.08 -13.52
CA ASP A 28 -4.87 -3.28 -12.70
C ASP A 28 -3.90 -3.19 -11.52
N ASN A 29 -2.82 -2.42 -11.67
CA ASN A 29 -1.82 -2.18 -10.62
C ASN A 29 -2.20 -1.03 -9.66
N VAL A 30 -3.50 -0.82 -9.45
CA VAL A 30 -4.04 0.32 -8.69
C VAL A 30 -4.23 -0.03 -7.23
N LEU A 31 -3.73 0.82 -6.33
CA LEU A 31 -3.92 0.75 -4.89
C LEU A 31 -4.51 2.08 -4.41
N LYS A 32 -5.75 2.04 -3.93
CA LYS A 32 -6.44 3.22 -3.41
C LYS A 32 -6.05 3.49 -1.98
N MET A 33 -6.00 4.75 -1.58
CA MET A 33 -5.89 5.12 -0.17
C MET A 33 -7.11 5.92 0.25
N HIS A 34 -7.66 5.57 1.40
CA HIS A 34 -8.88 6.17 1.93
C HIS A 34 -8.58 6.91 3.21
N ASP A 35 -9.20 8.08 3.41
CA ASP A 35 -9.13 8.77 4.68
C ASP A 35 -9.65 7.87 5.81
N MET A 36 -8.78 7.57 6.76
CA MET A 36 -9.08 6.66 7.87
C MET A 36 -10.19 7.21 8.78
N PHE A 37 -10.32 8.54 8.84
CA PHE A 37 -11.21 9.23 9.77
C PHE A 37 -12.50 9.75 9.13
N GLN A 38 -12.76 9.42 7.87
CA GLN A 38 -13.96 9.81 7.13
C GLN A 38 -14.22 11.33 7.18
N GLY A 39 -13.17 12.12 7.02
CA GLY A 39 -13.19 13.56 7.03
C GLY A 39 -13.32 14.19 8.42
N LYS A 40 -13.22 13.43 9.52
CA LYS A 40 -13.41 13.99 10.88
C LYS A 40 -12.18 14.70 11.45
N LYS A 41 -11.03 14.63 10.77
CA LYS A 41 -9.77 15.22 11.22
C LYS A 41 -9.40 16.47 10.42
N ASP A 42 -8.42 17.21 10.93
CA ASP A 42 -7.99 18.50 10.39
C ASP A 42 -7.32 18.35 9.01
N ILE A 43 -6.70 17.20 8.74
CA ILE A 43 -6.17 16.86 7.42
C ILE A 43 -6.91 15.64 6.90
N VAL A 44 -7.39 15.75 5.67
CA VAL A 44 -8.16 14.72 4.96
C VAL A 44 -7.46 14.38 3.66
N PHE A 45 -7.32 13.07 3.40
CA PHE A 45 -6.78 12.55 2.15
C PHE A 45 -7.93 12.13 1.22
N GLU A 46 -8.01 12.73 0.04
CA GLU A 46 -9.09 12.54 -0.93
C GLU A 46 -8.53 11.94 -2.23
N ASP A 47 -9.23 10.94 -2.78
CA ASP A 47 -8.97 10.37 -4.12
C ASP A 47 -7.51 9.94 -4.38
N PHE A 48 -6.84 9.39 -3.36
CA PHE A 48 -5.47 8.93 -3.47
C PHE A 48 -5.38 7.60 -4.22
N ILE A 49 -4.60 7.61 -5.30
CA ILE A 49 -4.30 6.44 -6.11
C ILE A 49 -2.80 6.26 -6.22
N LEU A 50 -2.33 5.09 -5.80
CA LEU A 50 -0.98 4.60 -6.00
C LEU A 50 -1.00 3.54 -7.11
N LEU A 51 0.06 3.53 -7.93
CA LEU A 51 0.35 2.47 -8.89
C LEU A 51 1.53 1.66 -8.37
N THR A 52 1.40 0.33 -8.38
CA THR A 52 2.42 -0.59 -7.86
C THR A 52 3.20 -1.26 -8.98
N TYR A 53 4.51 -1.42 -8.76
CA TYR A 53 5.44 -2.00 -9.72
C TYR A 53 6.44 -2.92 -9.03
N ASP A 54 6.92 -3.92 -9.75
CA ASP A 54 8.02 -4.79 -9.30
C ASP A 54 9.39 -4.11 -9.43
N ASN A 55 10.46 -4.82 -9.07
CA ASN A 55 11.82 -4.27 -9.08
C ASN A 55 12.33 -3.96 -10.50
N LEU A 56 11.74 -4.60 -11.52
CA LEU A 56 11.98 -4.32 -12.94
C LEU A 56 11.05 -3.20 -13.48
N LYS A 57 10.33 -2.49 -12.61
CA LYS A 57 9.40 -1.41 -12.93
C LYS A 57 8.22 -1.85 -13.81
N ARG A 58 7.86 -3.14 -13.78
CA ARG A 58 6.67 -3.66 -14.46
C ARG A 58 5.45 -3.55 -13.56
N PRO A 59 4.25 -3.26 -14.09
CA PRO A 59 3.04 -3.14 -13.27
C PRO A 59 2.74 -4.43 -12.52
N SER A 60 2.45 -4.33 -11.22
CA SER A 60 2.18 -5.47 -10.35
C SER A 60 0.74 -5.46 -9.84
N CYS A 61 0.03 -6.58 -10.03
CA CYS A 61 -1.36 -6.75 -9.59
C CYS A 61 -1.66 -8.18 -9.14
N ALA A 62 -2.64 -8.30 -8.24
CA ALA A 62 -3.23 -9.55 -7.76
C ALA A 62 -4.52 -9.91 -8.53
N GLY A 63 -5.03 -8.99 -9.34
CA GLY A 63 -6.21 -9.17 -10.18
C GLY A 63 -6.63 -7.85 -10.83
N LYS A 64 -7.75 -7.85 -11.55
CA LYS A 64 -8.26 -6.63 -12.19
C LYS A 64 -8.55 -5.55 -11.16
N GLY A 65 -7.99 -4.35 -11.36
CA GLY A 65 -8.13 -3.22 -10.43
C GLY A 65 -7.50 -3.41 -9.05
N LYS A 66 -6.66 -4.43 -8.86
CA LYS A 66 -6.09 -4.79 -7.55
C LYS A 66 -4.56 -4.80 -7.63
N GLY A 67 -3.95 -3.67 -7.28
CA GLY A 67 -2.51 -3.55 -7.12
C GLY A 67 -1.95 -4.55 -6.12
N LYS A 68 -0.73 -5.02 -6.40
CA LYS A 68 0.01 -5.94 -5.53
C LYS A 68 1.37 -5.31 -5.23
N VAL A 69 1.72 -5.24 -3.96
CA VAL A 69 3.03 -4.74 -3.52
C VAL A 69 4.07 -5.86 -3.72
N VAL A 70 5.20 -5.51 -4.34
CA VAL A 70 6.33 -6.41 -4.53
C VAL A 70 7.54 -5.78 -3.85
N LEU A 71 8.26 -6.57 -3.05
CA LEU A 71 9.46 -6.13 -2.34
C LEU A 71 10.69 -6.92 -2.80
N PRO A 72 11.80 -6.26 -3.20
CA PRO A 72 11.86 -4.83 -3.50
C PRO A 72 10.97 -4.48 -4.71
N GLY A 73 10.55 -3.22 -4.80
CA GLY A 73 9.68 -2.76 -5.89
C GLY A 73 9.51 -1.26 -5.88
N TYR A 74 8.47 -0.78 -6.55
CA TYR A 74 8.22 0.65 -6.66
C TYR A 74 6.73 1.01 -6.57
N TYR A 75 6.46 2.25 -6.18
CA TYR A 75 5.13 2.84 -6.23
C TYR A 75 5.17 4.22 -6.90
N LYS A 76 4.06 4.62 -7.51
CA LYS A 76 3.92 5.94 -8.13
C LYS A 76 2.56 6.53 -7.77
N PHE A 77 2.53 7.79 -7.34
CA PHE A 77 1.26 8.51 -7.20
C PHE A 77 0.65 8.79 -8.57
N ALA A 78 -0.60 8.37 -8.78
CA ALA A 78 -1.38 8.71 -9.96
C ALA A 78 -2.35 9.86 -9.71
N SER A 79 -2.89 9.97 -8.49
CA SER A 79 -3.74 11.09 -8.07
C SER A 79 -3.80 11.17 -6.55
N GLY A 80 -4.24 12.31 -6.03
CA GLY A 80 -4.57 12.49 -4.62
C GLY A 80 -4.64 13.96 -4.25
N LYS A 81 -5.58 14.31 -3.36
CA LYS A 81 -5.72 15.66 -2.83
C LYS A 81 -5.63 15.64 -1.32
N ILE A 82 -4.84 16.55 -0.79
CA ILE A 82 -4.73 16.78 0.64
C ILE A 82 -5.55 18.02 0.95
N ARG A 83 -6.58 17.86 1.78
CA ARG A 83 -7.37 18.97 2.30
C ARG A 83 -6.98 19.23 3.75
N VAL A 84 -6.41 20.39 4.00
CA VAL A 84 -6.15 20.91 5.33
C VAL A 84 -7.32 21.84 5.68
N LYS A 85 -8.15 21.42 6.64
CA LYS A 85 -9.36 22.15 7.09
C LYS A 85 -9.05 23.28 8.06
N LYS A 86 -7.94 23.15 8.77
CA LYS A 86 -7.47 24.09 9.77
C LYS A 86 -5.96 24.05 9.80
N GLU A 87 -5.33 25.19 10.02
CA GLU A 87 -3.89 25.26 10.23
C GLU A 87 -3.46 24.33 11.37
N VAL A 88 -2.57 23.40 11.05
CA VAL A 88 -1.99 22.44 11.99
C VAL A 88 -0.56 22.88 12.27
N PRO A 89 -0.29 23.60 13.39
CA PRO A 89 1.08 23.89 13.76
C PRO A 89 1.78 22.57 14.07
N MET A 90 2.84 22.23 13.33
CA MET A 90 3.65 21.06 13.65
C MET A 90 4.55 21.37 14.84
N VAL A 91 4.01 21.13 16.03
CA VAL A 91 4.70 21.32 17.32
C VAL A 91 4.85 20.00 18.05
N GLY A 92 6.09 19.66 18.39
CA GLY A 92 6.43 18.44 19.13
C GLY A 92 6.69 17.22 18.25
N ALA A 93 6.79 16.05 18.89
CA ALA A 93 7.05 14.79 18.22
C ALA A 93 5.87 14.43 17.30
N THR A 94 6.17 14.19 16.03
CA THR A 94 5.20 13.82 15.01
C THR A 94 5.57 12.43 14.50
N ASN A 95 4.66 11.46 14.64
CA ASN A 95 4.94 10.07 14.33
C ASN A 95 3.94 9.50 13.32
N LEU A 96 4.41 8.53 12.56
CA LEU A 96 3.60 7.60 11.79
C LEU A 96 3.31 6.38 12.67
N ASN A 97 2.06 6.25 13.09
CA ASN A 97 1.60 5.09 13.86
C ASN A 97 0.93 4.10 12.91
N PHE A 98 1.58 2.98 12.70
CA PHE A 98 1.08 1.91 11.84
C PHE A 98 0.07 1.02 12.58
N ASN A 99 -0.96 0.59 11.84
CA ASN A 99 -1.75 -0.59 12.17
C ASN A 99 -1.53 -1.60 11.06
N LEU A 100 -0.97 -2.75 11.42
CA LEU A 100 -0.62 -3.82 10.50
C LEU A 100 -1.27 -5.10 11.00
N GLU A 101 -2.04 -5.74 10.15
CA GLU A 101 -2.65 -7.03 10.41
C GLU A 101 -2.36 -7.94 9.22
N LYS A 102 -1.87 -9.15 9.48
CA LYS A 102 -1.68 -10.18 8.47
C LYS A 102 -2.87 -11.14 8.48
N ASN A 103 -3.36 -11.51 7.29
CA ASN A 103 -4.38 -12.54 7.14
C ASN A 103 -3.77 -13.93 7.40
N SER A 104 -3.49 -14.22 8.67
CA SER A 104 -2.91 -15.47 9.13
C SER A 104 -3.33 -15.73 10.56
N MET A 105 -3.86 -16.93 10.82
CA MET A 105 -4.25 -17.37 12.16
C MET A 105 -3.08 -17.34 13.16
N PHE A 106 -1.84 -17.49 12.67
CA PHE A 106 -0.65 -17.54 13.52
C PHE A 106 -0.02 -16.17 13.78
N ILE A 107 -0.20 -15.20 12.88
CA ILE A 107 0.47 -13.88 12.96
C ILE A 107 -0.52 -12.80 13.41
N GLY A 108 -1.70 -12.71 12.76
CA GLY A 108 -2.73 -11.75 13.10
C GLY A 108 -2.25 -10.30 13.15
N VAL A 109 -2.61 -9.60 14.22
CA VAL A 109 -2.27 -8.18 14.44
C VAL A 109 -0.79 -8.04 14.82
N VAL A 110 -0.05 -7.29 14.01
CA VAL A 110 1.38 -7.02 14.19
C VAL A 110 1.60 -5.65 14.84
N CYS A 111 0.95 -4.61 14.31
CA CYS A 111 0.99 -3.27 14.89
C CYS A 111 -0.43 -2.81 15.23
N LYS A 112 -0.60 -2.19 16.39
CA LYS A 112 -1.86 -1.56 16.81
C LYS A 112 -1.57 -0.18 17.39
N ASN A 113 -2.08 0.85 16.73
CA ASN A 113 -1.89 2.27 17.08
C ASN A 113 -0.42 2.67 17.25
N GLY A 114 0.46 2.05 16.44
CA GLY A 114 1.90 2.25 16.51
C GLY A 114 2.62 1.52 17.63
N GLN A 115 1.95 0.61 18.34
CA GLN A 115 2.60 -0.32 19.27
C GLN A 115 2.69 -1.70 18.62
N SER A 116 3.79 -2.40 18.87
CA SER A 116 3.92 -3.79 18.48
C SER A 116 3.04 -4.67 19.35
N ASN A 117 2.27 -5.53 18.69
CA ASN A 117 1.50 -6.60 19.31
C ASN A 117 2.13 -7.98 19.05
N ASN A 118 3.37 -8.02 18.53
CA ASN A 118 4.04 -9.23 18.10
C ASN A 118 5.49 -9.27 18.58
N ALA A 119 5.95 -10.42 19.07
CA ALA A 119 7.29 -10.58 19.63
C ALA A 119 8.44 -10.41 18.61
N PHE A 120 8.16 -10.50 17.31
CA PHE A 120 9.17 -10.40 16.24
C PHE A 120 9.29 -8.99 15.65
N VAL A 121 8.37 -8.08 15.98
CA VAL A 121 8.34 -6.70 15.46
C VAL A 121 8.56 -5.75 16.62
N GLY A 122 9.54 -4.87 16.52
CA GLY A 122 9.77 -3.84 17.52
C GLY A 122 8.82 -2.66 17.38
N ASP A 123 8.64 -1.89 18.44
CA ASP A 123 7.81 -0.67 18.42
C ASP A 123 8.33 0.37 17.43
N ASP A 124 9.63 0.39 17.15
CA ASP A 124 10.29 1.24 16.16
C ASP A 124 9.81 1.02 14.73
N LEU A 125 9.32 -0.18 14.42
CA LEU A 125 8.69 -0.50 13.12
C LEU A 125 7.21 -0.12 13.08
N CYS A 126 6.55 -0.06 14.24
CA CYS A 126 5.15 0.34 14.35
C CYS A 126 4.99 1.86 14.53
N ASN A 127 6.01 2.55 15.07
CA ASN A 127 6.03 3.97 15.35
C ASN A 127 7.28 4.60 14.76
N VAL A 128 7.12 5.31 13.65
CA VAL A 128 8.24 5.94 12.95
C VAL A 128 8.17 7.45 13.12
N ASP A 129 9.25 8.06 13.59
CA ASP A 129 9.36 9.52 13.64
C ASP A 129 9.30 10.08 12.20
N LEU A 130 8.32 10.94 11.96
CA LEU A 130 8.09 11.54 10.65
C LEU A 130 9.31 12.34 10.17
N PHE A 131 10.05 12.97 11.09
CA PHE A 131 11.24 13.75 10.76
C PHE A 131 12.49 12.92 10.50
N SER A 132 12.46 11.62 10.81
CA SER A 132 13.50 10.67 10.37
C SER A 132 13.41 10.36 8.87
N LEU A 133 12.22 10.54 8.28
CA LEU A 133 11.93 10.21 6.88
C LEU A 133 12.06 11.40 5.94
N ALA A 134 11.73 12.60 6.41
CA ALA A 134 11.78 13.82 5.61
C ALA A 134 12.05 15.05 6.47
N SER A 135 12.66 16.07 5.88
CA SER A 135 12.92 17.33 6.58
C SER A 135 11.60 18.03 6.98
N PRO A 136 11.57 18.84 8.06
CA PRO A 136 10.39 19.60 8.44
C PRO A 136 9.82 20.51 7.34
N ALA A 137 10.68 20.96 6.42
CA ALA A 137 10.26 21.76 5.26
C ALA A 137 9.31 21.00 4.34
N ALA A 138 9.50 19.69 4.22
CA ALA A 138 8.66 18.79 3.44
C ALA A 138 7.25 18.60 4.05
N PHE A 139 6.94 19.22 5.20
CA PHE A 139 5.61 19.18 5.78
C PHE A 139 4.90 20.54 5.85
N LYS A 140 5.55 21.63 5.43
CA LYS A 140 4.96 22.97 5.46
C LYS A 140 3.66 23.08 4.69
N GLN A 141 3.49 22.29 3.62
CA GLN A 141 2.27 22.26 2.83
C GLN A 141 1.06 21.71 3.62
N PHE A 142 1.28 20.90 4.66
CA PHE A 142 0.22 20.34 5.49
C PHE A 142 -0.22 21.28 6.62
N GLN A 143 0.53 22.36 6.84
CA GLN A 143 0.25 23.34 7.90
C GLN A 143 -0.71 24.43 7.44
N LYS A 144 -0.83 24.68 6.13
CA LYS A 144 -1.67 25.75 5.61
C LYS A 144 -3.04 25.23 5.19
N GLU A 145 -4.09 25.92 5.61
CA GLU A 145 -5.45 25.63 5.17
C GLU A 145 -5.57 25.68 3.65
N GLY A 146 -6.33 24.75 3.09
CA GLY A 146 -6.62 24.67 1.66
C GLY A 146 -6.56 23.25 1.12
N VAL A 147 -6.66 23.15 -0.21
CA VAL A 147 -6.56 21.89 -0.94
C VAL A 147 -5.30 21.92 -1.80
N LYS A 148 -4.53 20.85 -1.75
CA LYS A 148 -3.31 20.67 -2.54
C LYS A 148 -3.35 19.33 -3.26
N ASP A 149 -3.01 19.33 -4.54
CA ASP A 149 -2.79 18.09 -5.28
C ASP A 149 -1.42 17.51 -4.88
N ILE A 150 -1.38 16.21 -4.61
CA ILE A 150 -0.13 15.50 -4.28
C ILE A 150 0.90 15.64 -5.41
N LEU A 151 0.43 15.69 -6.66
CA LEU A 151 1.26 15.83 -7.85
C LEU A 151 1.77 17.26 -8.06
N GLU A 152 1.36 18.22 -7.23
CA GLU A 152 1.83 19.62 -7.29
C GLU A 152 2.73 19.98 -6.09
N LEU A 153 2.94 19.06 -5.15
CA LEU A 153 3.78 19.35 -3.98
C LEU A 153 5.25 19.60 -4.39
N PRO A 154 5.89 20.63 -3.81
CA PRO A 154 7.30 20.96 -4.05
C PRO A 154 8.25 20.05 -3.25
N GLY A 155 9.55 20.08 -3.59
CA GLY A 155 10.62 19.38 -2.87
C GLY A 155 10.72 17.89 -3.20
N ASP A 156 11.18 17.08 -2.26
CA ASP A 156 11.38 15.62 -2.41
C ASP A 156 10.07 14.88 -2.79
N TRP A 157 8.91 15.44 -2.45
CA TRP A 157 7.59 14.97 -2.92
C TRP A 157 7.38 15.16 -4.44
N GLY A 158 8.08 16.11 -5.04
CA GLY A 158 8.24 16.27 -6.48
C GLY A 158 9.19 15.24 -7.09
N GLU A 159 10.23 14.82 -6.36
CA GLU A 159 11.17 13.76 -6.77
C GLU A 159 10.58 12.35 -6.63
N MET A 160 9.55 12.20 -5.80
CA MET A 160 8.69 11.01 -5.71
C MET A 160 7.90 10.71 -7.02
N LYS A 161 8.03 11.53 -8.07
CA LYS A 161 7.18 11.50 -9.29
C LYS A 161 7.64 10.65 -10.47
N PRO A 162 8.83 10.05 -10.59
CA PRO A 162 8.95 8.93 -11.49
C PRO A 162 8.33 7.71 -10.80
N MET A 163 8.99 7.19 -9.76
CA MET A 163 8.63 5.99 -9.04
C MET A 163 9.44 5.97 -7.73
N ILE A 164 8.79 5.73 -6.60
CA ILE A 164 9.44 5.63 -5.30
C ILE A 164 9.82 4.17 -5.05
N ARG A 165 11.09 3.93 -4.75
CA ARG A 165 11.60 2.59 -4.46
C ARG A 165 11.18 2.15 -3.06
N GLN A 166 10.73 0.91 -2.96
CA GLN A 166 10.57 0.18 -1.71
C GLN A 166 11.68 -0.86 -1.66
N ASP A 167 12.60 -0.67 -0.73
CA ASP A 167 13.56 -1.71 -0.43
C ASP A 167 12.88 -2.85 0.30
N ASN A 168 13.56 -4.00 0.32
CA ASN A 168 13.13 -5.12 1.11
C ASN A 168 13.91 -5.11 2.42
N PRO A 169 13.33 -4.59 3.52
CA PRO A 169 14.12 -4.22 4.69
C PRO A 169 14.71 -5.43 5.43
N TYR A 170 14.24 -6.65 5.18
CA TYR A 170 14.70 -7.83 5.93
C TYR A 170 14.71 -9.11 5.10
N VAL A 171 15.92 -9.49 4.64
CA VAL A 171 16.18 -10.72 3.89
C VAL A 171 15.78 -11.99 4.63
N GLU A 172 15.81 -11.94 5.95
CA GLU A 172 15.54 -13.10 6.81
C GLU A 172 14.04 -13.26 7.18
N TYR A 173 13.23 -12.21 7.01
CA TYR A 173 11.80 -12.23 7.36
C TYR A 173 10.86 -12.27 6.13
N PHE A 174 11.39 -12.52 4.93
CA PHE A 174 10.63 -12.49 3.67
C PHE A 174 9.33 -13.31 3.70
N LYS A 175 9.36 -14.52 4.28
CA LYS A 175 8.15 -15.36 4.37
C LYS A 175 7.07 -14.77 5.29
N ILE A 176 7.47 -13.98 6.28
CA ILE A 176 6.55 -13.28 7.17
C ILE A 176 5.93 -12.11 6.42
N LEU A 177 6.66 -11.43 5.54
CA LEU A 177 6.15 -10.29 4.76
C LEU A 177 5.19 -10.70 3.63
N GLN A 178 5.35 -11.89 3.05
CA GLN A 178 4.46 -12.35 1.98
C GLN A 178 3.02 -12.63 2.45
N GLY A 179 2.06 -12.38 1.58
CA GLY A 179 0.64 -12.68 1.77
C GLY A 179 -0.23 -11.45 1.87
N GLU A 180 -1.44 -11.64 2.39
CA GLU A 180 -2.46 -10.60 2.49
C GLU A 180 -2.32 -9.81 3.80
N TRP A 181 -2.31 -8.48 3.68
CA TRP A 181 -2.14 -7.55 4.79
C TRP A 181 -3.22 -6.48 4.80
N LYS A 182 -3.62 -6.05 6.00
CA LYS A 182 -4.40 -4.83 6.18
C LYS A 182 -3.47 -3.77 6.76
N VAL A 183 -3.41 -2.63 6.08
CA VAL A 183 -2.45 -1.57 6.39
C VAL A 183 -3.19 -0.26 6.59
N SER A 184 -2.97 0.37 7.73
CA SER A 184 -3.33 1.77 7.92
C SER A 184 -2.25 2.53 8.67
N VAL A 185 -2.18 3.82 8.42
CA VAL A 185 -1.17 4.70 9.02
C VAL A 185 -1.88 5.94 9.55
N ALA A 186 -1.71 6.22 10.83
CA ALA A 186 -2.18 7.46 11.43
C ALA A 186 -1.00 8.40 11.65
N LEU A 187 -1.14 9.65 11.21
CA LEU A 187 -0.22 10.72 11.57
C LEU A 187 -0.64 11.24 12.95
N THR A 188 0.28 11.15 13.92
CA THR A 188 0.06 11.56 15.30
C THR A 188 1.00 12.67 15.70
N MET A 189 0.52 13.59 16.53
CA MET A 189 1.30 14.68 17.10
C MET A 189 0.87 14.86 18.54
N ALA A 190 1.85 14.96 19.45
CA ALA A 190 1.60 15.02 20.89
C ALA A 190 0.62 13.93 21.39
N GLY A 191 0.70 12.72 20.82
CA GLY A 191 -0.13 11.57 21.17
C GLY A 191 -1.53 11.54 20.55
N SER A 192 -1.93 12.56 19.78
CA SER A 192 -3.25 12.62 19.12
C SER A 192 -3.14 12.50 17.60
N SER A 193 -4.00 11.71 16.97
CA SER A 193 -4.05 11.62 15.50
C SER A 193 -4.72 12.86 14.90
N PHE A 194 -4.07 13.48 13.92
CA PHE A 194 -4.57 14.63 13.16
C PHE A 194 -4.83 14.31 11.69
N ALA A 195 -4.37 13.15 11.21
CA ALA A 195 -4.61 12.65 9.86
C ALA A 195 -4.37 11.14 9.80
N GLY A 196 -4.84 10.45 8.76
CA GLY A 196 -4.50 9.04 8.55
C GLY A 196 -5.15 8.42 7.34
N VAL A 197 -4.59 7.32 6.88
CA VAL A 197 -4.99 6.62 5.65
C VAL A 197 -5.10 5.12 5.87
N ASN A 198 -6.14 4.52 5.30
CA ASN A 198 -6.19 3.08 5.04
C ASN A 198 -5.67 2.83 3.63
N ILE A 199 -4.81 1.84 3.46
CA ILE A 199 -4.24 1.48 2.16
C ILE A 199 -4.97 0.24 1.62
N GLY A 200 -5.51 0.36 0.42
CA GLY A 200 -6.35 -0.63 -0.24
C GLY A 200 -7.82 -0.60 0.20
N ASP A 201 -8.64 -1.39 -0.50
CA ASP A 201 -10.07 -1.60 -0.19
C ASP A 201 -10.29 -2.73 0.85
N GLY A 202 -9.24 -3.09 1.61
CA GLY A 202 -9.24 -4.23 2.53
C GLY A 202 -7.85 -4.87 2.63
N TRP A 203 -7.77 -6.17 2.35
CA TRP A 203 -6.51 -6.90 2.29
C TRP A 203 -5.73 -6.54 1.01
N ILE A 204 -4.46 -6.20 1.17
CA ILE A 204 -3.50 -5.94 0.10
C ILE A 204 -2.56 -7.14 -0.02
N ASP A 205 -2.29 -7.57 -1.25
CA ASP A 205 -1.33 -8.64 -1.50
C ASP A 205 0.09 -8.05 -1.50
N VAL A 206 0.96 -8.63 -0.68
CA VAL A 206 2.39 -8.33 -0.60
C VAL A 206 3.17 -9.57 -1.00
N SER A 207 4.10 -9.41 -1.91
CA SER A 207 4.98 -10.49 -2.40
C SER A 207 6.44 -10.02 -2.41
N THR A 208 7.37 -10.97 -2.49
CA THR A 208 8.78 -10.68 -2.74
C THR A 208 9.19 -11.33 -4.05
N GLU A 209 10.21 -10.81 -4.73
CA GLU A 209 10.57 -11.22 -6.10
C GLU A 209 11.16 -12.66 -6.24
N ASP A 210 11.01 -13.51 -5.21
CA ASP A 210 11.49 -14.91 -5.16
C ASP A 210 10.35 -15.93 -4.88
N ALA A 211 9.17 -15.76 -5.50
CA ALA A 211 8.08 -16.74 -5.43
C ALA A 211 7.48 -17.09 -6.80
#